data_AF-A0AA51R9Y7-F1
#
_entry.id   AF-A0AA51R9Y7-F1
#
_cell.length_a   1.000
_cell.length_b   1.000
_cell.length_c   1.000
_cell.angle_alpha   90.00
_cell.angle_beta   90.00
_cell.angle_gamma   90.00
#
_symmetry.space_group_name_H-M   'P 1'
#
loop_
_entity.id
_entity.type
_entity.pdbx_description
1 polymer ?
#
loop_
_entity_poly.entity_id
_entity_poly.type
_entity_poly.pdbx_seq_one_letter_code
_entity_poly.pdbx_strand_id
1 'polypeptide(L)'
;MSCVPEGKYLIEKRITHERGFHLILRDVPERSWILIHPANDALKELQGCIAPVMKLSDIGKGIHSQKAMDKLLEAFEEVQKENELVYLTIKKQSNMNIIKQAQQPTPKFFKKLRTAGLILAAIGGAILSAPISLSAGVITAAGYLTVGASVLSAVSQVAVEQEENPPQEEMNHNSHASP
;
A
#
# COMPACT_ATOMS: atom_id res chain seq x y z
N MET A 1 -10.57 -24.76 12.10
CA MET A 1 -9.38 -24.33 11.34
C MET A 1 -9.41 -25.04 10.01
N SER A 2 -9.34 -24.33 8.88
CA SER A 2 -9.19 -25.01 7.59
C SER A 2 -7.72 -25.44 7.46
N CYS A 3 -7.46 -26.73 7.32
CA CYS A 3 -6.11 -27.31 7.33
C CYS A 3 -5.36 -27.10 6.00
N VAL A 4 -5.60 -26.00 5.31
CA VAL A 4 -4.90 -25.68 4.05
C VAL A 4 -3.62 -24.94 4.39
N PRO A 5 -2.44 -25.42 3.95
CA PRO A 5 -1.18 -24.73 4.19
C PRO A 5 -1.15 -23.33 3.56
N GLU A 6 -0.21 -22.50 4.02
CA GLU A 6 0.11 -21.29 3.27
C GLU A 6 0.68 -21.64 1.90
N GLY A 7 0.32 -20.87 0.88
CA GLY A 7 0.73 -21.18 -0.48
C GLY A 7 -0.08 -20.45 -1.53
N LYS A 8 0.21 -20.77 -2.79
CA LYS A 8 -0.51 -20.28 -3.96
C LYS A 8 -1.17 -21.46 -4.64
N TYR A 9 -2.50 -21.42 -4.73
CA TYR A 9 -3.33 -22.52 -5.23
C TYR A 9 -4.15 -22.05 -6.42
N LEU A 10 -4.26 -22.87 -7.45
CA LEU A 10 -5.12 -22.57 -8.59
C LEU A 10 -6.59 -22.71 -8.18
N ILE A 11 -7.41 -21.71 -8.52
CA ILE A 11 -8.86 -21.76 -8.37
C ILE A 11 -9.45 -22.27 -9.69
N GLU A 12 -10.29 -23.30 -9.60
CA GLU A 12 -10.97 -23.85 -10.77
C GLU A 12 -12.48 -23.89 -10.60
N LYS A 13 -13.18 -23.60 -11.69
CA LYS A 13 -14.62 -23.76 -11.83
C LYS A 13 -14.98 -25.23 -11.98
N ARG A 14 -15.90 -25.71 -11.16
CA ARG A 14 -16.53 -27.03 -11.30
C ARG A 14 -18.05 -26.89 -11.30
N ILE A 15 -18.72 -27.72 -12.09
CA ILE A 15 -20.18 -27.84 -12.08
C ILE A 15 -20.52 -29.29 -11.78
N THR A 16 -21.40 -29.53 -10.81
CA THR A 16 -21.93 -30.87 -10.50
C THR A 16 -23.45 -30.82 -10.43
N HIS A 17 -24.10 -31.97 -10.61
CA HIS A 17 -25.56 -32.06 -10.52
C HIS A 17 -26.09 -31.70 -9.13
N GLU A 18 -25.35 -32.05 -8.06
CA GLU A 18 -25.80 -31.84 -6.67
C GLU A 18 -25.69 -30.39 -6.21
N ARG A 19 -24.67 -29.65 -6.66
CA ARG A 19 -24.30 -28.34 -6.10
C ARG A 19 -24.28 -27.22 -7.13
N GLY A 20 -24.49 -27.55 -8.41
CA GLY A 20 -24.35 -26.60 -9.49
C GLY A 20 -22.92 -26.09 -9.61
N PHE A 21 -22.78 -24.81 -9.98
CA PHE A 21 -21.50 -24.13 -10.13
C PHE A 21 -20.84 -23.85 -8.78
N HIS A 22 -19.56 -24.16 -8.67
CA HIS A 22 -18.75 -23.90 -7.49
C HIS A 22 -17.25 -23.81 -7.81
N LEU A 23 -16.50 -23.20 -6.90
CA LEU A 23 -15.05 -23.04 -7.02
C LEU A 23 -14.32 -24.06 -6.14
N ILE A 24 -13.24 -24.63 -6.66
CA ILE A 24 -12.37 -25.56 -5.93
C ILE A 24 -10.91 -25.10 -5.96
N LEU A 25 -10.15 -25.46 -4.93
CA LEU A 25 -8.69 -25.34 -4.96
C LEU A 25 -8.06 -26.62 -5.54
N ARG A 26 -7.14 -26.45 -6.48
CA ARG A 26 -6.28 -27.51 -7.01
C ARG A 26 -4.92 -27.52 -6.32
N ASP A 27 -4.26 -28.67 -6.39
CA ASP A 27 -2.88 -28.90 -5.96
C ASP A 27 -2.61 -28.57 -4.48
N VAL A 28 -3.61 -28.80 -3.61
CA VAL A 28 -3.41 -28.70 -2.17
C VAL A 28 -2.70 -29.97 -1.68
N PRO A 29 -1.54 -29.87 -1.00
CA PRO A 29 -0.83 -31.03 -0.49
C PRO A 29 -1.72 -31.89 0.39
N GLU A 30 -1.68 -33.21 0.16
CA GLU A 30 -2.37 -34.23 0.97
C GLU A 30 -3.90 -34.08 1.03
N ARG A 31 -4.50 -33.19 0.23
CA ARG A 31 -5.93 -32.86 0.27
C ARG A 31 -6.46 -32.58 -1.12
N SER A 32 -7.53 -33.28 -1.48
CA SER A 32 -8.30 -33.01 -2.71
C SER A 32 -9.67 -32.43 -2.38
N TRP A 33 -10.34 -31.85 -3.38
CA TRP A 33 -11.75 -31.43 -3.29
C TRP A 33 -12.03 -30.34 -2.25
N ILE A 34 -11.10 -29.41 -2.05
CA ILE A 34 -11.32 -28.26 -1.17
C ILE A 34 -12.24 -27.28 -1.89
N LEU A 35 -13.50 -27.30 -1.51
CA LEU A 35 -14.54 -26.41 -2.01
C LEU A 35 -14.42 -25.03 -1.34
N ILE A 36 -14.68 -23.99 -2.13
CA ILE A 36 -14.93 -22.65 -1.62
C ILE A 36 -16.44 -22.46 -1.54
N HIS A 37 -16.98 -22.32 -0.34
CA HIS A 37 -18.39 -22.03 -0.15
C HIS A 37 -18.60 -21.07 1.03
N PRO A 38 -19.69 -20.30 1.02
CA PRO A 38 -20.03 -19.47 2.16
C PRO A 38 -20.21 -20.29 3.45
N ALA A 39 -19.64 -19.79 4.55
CA ALA A 39 -19.84 -20.29 5.91
C ALA A 39 -19.35 -19.22 6.89
N ASN A 40 -20.01 -19.07 8.04
CA ASN A 40 -19.65 -18.08 9.07
C ASN A 40 -18.96 -18.73 10.28
N ASP A 41 -19.14 -20.03 10.51
CA ASP A 41 -18.51 -20.84 11.55
C ASP A 41 -17.74 -22.01 10.93
N ALA A 42 -16.40 -21.91 10.94
CA ALA A 42 -15.53 -22.89 10.29
C ALA A 42 -15.61 -24.29 10.90
N LEU A 43 -15.90 -24.41 12.20
CA LEU A 43 -15.94 -25.71 12.87
C LEU A 43 -17.26 -26.44 12.56
N LYS A 44 -18.36 -25.70 12.45
CA LYS A 44 -19.69 -26.28 12.21
C LYS A 44 -19.98 -26.54 10.74
N GLU A 45 -19.51 -25.65 9.85
CA GLU A 45 -20.02 -25.61 8.47
C GLU A 45 -19.03 -26.10 7.43
N LEU A 46 -17.70 -25.92 7.63
CA LEU A 46 -16.73 -26.15 6.54
C LEU A 46 -16.33 -27.61 6.36
N GLN A 47 -16.25 -28.40 7.44
CA GLN A 47 -15.86 -29.83 7.38
C GLN A 47 -14.65 -30.13 6.47
N GLY A 48 -13.68 -29.20 6.39
CA GLY A 48 -12.50 -29.32 5.52
C GLY A 48 -12.51 -28.49 4.23
N CYS A 49 -13.55 -27.70 3.99
CA CYS A 49 -13.66 -26.68 2.95
C CYS A 49 -13.07 -25.32 3.43
N ILE A 50 -13.16 -24.29 2.59
CA ILE A 50 -12.83 -22.91 2.94
C ILE A 50 -14.01 -21.98 2.67
N ALA A 51 -14.16 -20.93 3.51
CA ALA A 51 -15.14 -19.87 3.30
C ALA A 51 -14.48 -18.50 3.24
N PRO A 52 -14.82 -17.68 2.24
CA PRO A 52 -14.54 -16.26 2.29
C PRO A 52 -15.52 -15.59 3.27
N VAL A 53 -15.05 -14.58 3.99
CA VAL A 53 -15.85 -13.73 4.88
C VAL A 53 -15.41 -12.27 4.72
N MET A 54 -16.32 -11.32 4.95
CA MET A 54 -15.99 -9.89 4.83
C MET A 54 -15.21 -9.39 6.04
N LYS A 55 -15.52 -9.93 7.23
CA LYS A 55 -14.89 -9.55 8.49
C LYS A 55 -14.79 -10.76 9.40
N LEU A 56 -13.62 -10.92 10.03
CA LEU A 56 -13.43 -11.91 11.09
C LEU A 56 -14.11 -11.42 12.36
N SER A 57 -14.91 -12.28 12.98
CA SER A 57 -15.58 -12.02 14.26
C SER A 57 -14.88 -12.71 15.42
N ASP A 58 -14.28 -13.88 15.17
CA ASP A 58 -13.53 -14.67 16.16
C ASP A 58 -12.60 -15.66 15.42
N ILE A 59 -11.78 -16.42 16.17
CA ILE A 59 -10.96 -17.50 15.63
C ILE A 59 -11.86 -18.53 14.95
N GLY A 60 -11.69 -18.67 13.64
CA GLY A 60 -12.51 -19.58 12.83
C GLY A 60 -13.95 -19.12 12.63
N LYS A 61 -14.28 -17.86 12.94
CA LYS A 61 -15.61 -17.28 12.67
C LYS A 61 -15.50 -15.95 11.92
N GLY A 62 -16.47 -15.71 11.05
CA GLY A 62 -16.61 -14.45 10.34
C GLY A 62 -18.05 -14.06 10.11
N ILE A 63 -18.24 -12.90 9.48
CA ILE A 63 -19.56 -12.38 9.13
C ILE A 63 -19.61 -12.03 7.64
N HIS A 64 -20.82 -12.10 7.09
CA HIS A 64 -21.15 -11.80 5.69
C HIS A 64 -20.45 -12.71 4.67
N SER A 65 -20.38 -14.02 4.92
CA SER A 65 -19.80 -14.99 3.99
C SER A 65 -20.46 -14.99 2.60
N GLN A 66 -21.79 -14.87 2.51
CA GLN A 66 -22.51 -14.76 1.23
C GLN A 66 -21.96 -13.59 0.39
N LYS A 67 -21.94 -12.39 0.97
CA LYS A 67 -21.46 -11.18 0.29
C LYS A 67 -19.99 -11.29 -0.13
N ALA A 68 -19.16 -11.96 0.68
CA ALA A 68 -17.77 -12.19 0.34
C ALA A 68 -17.64 -13.17 -0.84
N MET A 69 -18.49 -14.20 -0.89
CA MET A 69 -18.54 -15.15 -1.98
C MET A 69 -19.05 -14.50 -3.27
N ASP A 70 -20.09 -13.68 -3.22
CA ASP A 70 -20.62 -12.97 -4.39
C ASP A 70 -19.53 -12.12 -5.06
N LYS A 71 -18.78 -11.36 -4.25
CA LYS A 71 -17.62 -10.58 -4.72
C LYS A 71 -16.50 -11.44 -5.30
N LEU A 72 -16.25 -12.60 -4.68
CA LEU A 72 -15.23 -13.53 -5.17
C LEU A 72 -15.62 -14.11 -6.53
N LEU A 73 -16.89 -14.48 -6.69
CA LEU A 73 -17.42 -14.99 -7.96
C LEU A 73 -17.37 -13.92 -9.05
N GLU A 74 -17.81 -12.69 -8.74
CA GLU A 74 -17.74 -11.56 -9.67
C GLU A 74 -16.30 -11.32 -10.16
N ALA A 75 -15.34 -11.21 -9.24
CA ALA A 75 -13.92 -11.03 -9.59
C ALA A 75 -13.34 -12.22 -10.37
N PHE A 76 -13.74 -13.45 -10.04
CA PHE A 76 -13.28 -14.65 -10.74
C PHE A 76 -13.83 -14.73 -12.17
N GLU A 77 -15.11 -14.41 -12.37
CA GLU A 77 -15.76 -14.43 -13.68
C GLU A 77 -15.21 -13.36 -14.63
N GLU A 78 -14.85 -12.18 -14.11
CA GLU A 78 -14.19 -11.15 -14.90
C GLU A 78 -12.86 -11.63 -15.49
N VAL A 79 -11.99 -12.21 -14.65
CA VAL A 79 -10.67 -12.70 -15.09
C VAL A 79 -10.79 -13.94 -15.97
N GLN A 80 -11.78 -14.79 -15.72
CA GLN A 80 -11.99 -16.00 -16.52
C GLN A 80 -12.48 -15.70 -17.95
N LYS A 81 -13.15 -14.56 -18.20
CA LYS A 81 -13.48 -14.12 -19.58
C LYS A 81 -12.25 -13.93 -20.45
N GLU A 82 -11.11 -13.63 -19.85
CA GLU A 82 -9.83 -13.47 -20.53
C GLU A 82 -9.04 -14.79 -20.65
N ASN A 83 -9.65 -15.92 -20.27
CA ASN A 83 -9.07 -17.26 -20.26
C ASN A 83 -7.75 -17.36 -19.47
N GLU A 84 -7.60 -16.52 -18.44
CA GLU A 84 -6.44 -16.53 -17.55
C GLU A 84 -6.63 -17.46 -16.35
N LEU A 85 -5.51 -17.95 -15.82
CA LEU A 85 -5.47 -18.79 -14.63
C LEU A 85 -5.57 -17.92 -13.37
N VAL A 86 -6.59 -18.16 -12.55
CA VAL A 86 -6.79 -17.43 -11.28
C VAL A 86 -6.19 -18.20 -10.12
N TYR A 87 -5.38 -17.52 -9.31
CA TYR A 87 -4.73 -18.14 -8.14
C TYR A 87 -5.17 -17.50 -6.83
N LEU A 88 -5.52 -18.34 -5.85
CA LEU A 88 -5.69 -17.93 -4.45
C LEU A 88 -4.35 -18.02 -3.72
N THR A 89 -3.95 -16.94 -3.05
CA THR A 89 -2.79 -16.98 -2.14
C THR A 89 -3.27 -17.02 -0.70
N ILE A 90 -2.95 -18.10 0.01
CA ILE A 90 -3.28 -18.27 1.43
C ILE A 90 -2.04 -17.89 2.25
N LYS A 91 -2.22 -16.96 3.18
CA LYS A 91 -1.21 -16.53 4.15
C LYS A 91 -1.85 -16.46 5.53
N LYS A 92 -1.13 -16.89 6.55
CA LYS A 92 -1.47 -16.64 7.94
C LYS A 92 -1.35 -15.14 8.18
N GLN A 93 -2.34 -14.59 8.84
CA GLN A 93 -2.27 -13.21 9.30
C GLN A 93 -1.18 -13.12 10.37
N SER A 94 -0.02 -12.55 10.01
CA SER A 94 0.95 -12.10 10.99
C SER A 94 0.38 -10.82 11.61
N ASN A 95 0.15 -10.83 12.93
CA ASN A 95 -0.11 -9.61 13.67
C ASN A 95 1.16 -8.74 13.61
N MET A 96 1.29 -7.93 12.56
CA MET A 96 2.21 -6.81 12.55
C MET A 96 1.41 -5.56 12.89
N ASN A 97 1.77 -4.95 14.03
CA ASN A 97 1.34 -3.62 14.43
C ASN A 97 1.26 -2.68 13.22
N ILE A 98 0.13 -1.99 13.09
CA ILE A 98 -0.27 -1.08 12.00
C ILE A 98 0.64 0.19 11.91
N ILE A 99 1.74 0.23 12.66
CA ILE A 99 2.70 1.34 12.72
C ILE A 99 3.80 1.20 11.64
N LYS A 100 3.45 0.84 10.40
CA LYS A 100 4.42 0.77 9.29
C LYS A 100 4.02 1.51 8.02
N GLN A 101 2.85 2.16 7.99
CA GLN A 101 2.52 3.07 6.90
C GLN A 101 2.95 4.52 7.18
N ALA A 102 3.05 4.93 8.45
CA ALA A 102 3.57 6.24 8.83
C ALA A 102 5.11 6.35 8.76
N GLN A 103 5.82 5.20 8.68
CA GLN A 103 7.28 5.12 8.59
C GLN A 103 7.76 4.65 7.21
N GLN A 104 6.94 4.82 6.17
CA GLN A 104 7.43 4.60 4.81
C GLN A 104 8.53 5.66 4.57
N PRO A 105 9.79 5.26 4.30
CA PRO A 105 10.85 6.22 4.02
C PRO A 105 10.39 7.09 2.86
N THR A 106 10.35 8.41 3.07
CA THR A 106 9.81 9.35 2.08
C THR A 106 10.46 9.09 0.72
N PRO A 107 9.67 8.88 -0.35
CA PRO A 107 10.22 8.51 -1.64
C PRO A 107 11.19 9.60 -2.11
N LYS A 108 12.34 9.20 -2.66
CA LYS A 108 13.48 10.08 -3.00
C LYS A 108 13.10 11.32 -3.84
N PHE A 109 11.98 11.27 -4.54
CA PHE A 109 11.40 12.40 -5.26
C PHE A 109 11.05 13.59 -4.35
N PHE A 110 10.42 13.37 -3.19
CA PHE A 110 9.97 14.43 -2.29
C PHE A 110 11.15 15.20 -1.64
N LYS A 111 12.26 14.49 -1.37
CA LYS A 111 13.50 15.14 -0.89
C LYS A 111 14.08 16.12 -1.92
N LYS A 112 14.02 15.76 -3.21
CA LYS A 112 14.45 16.64 -4.31
C LYS A 112 13.53 17.86 -4.44
N LEU A 113 12.22 17.66 -4.31
CA LEU A 113 11.23 18.74 -4.40
C LEU A 113 11.38 19.78 -3.27
N ARG A 114 11.58 19.32 -2.03
CA ARG A 114 11.84 20.20 -0.87
C ARG A 114 13.06 21.09 -1.10
N THR A 115 14.15 20.50 -1.59
CA THR A 115 15.41 21.22 -1.85
C THR A 115 15.22 22.27 -2.94
N ALA A 116 14.53 21.90 -4.03
CA ALA A 116 14.20 22.85 -5.09
C ALA A 116 13.31 24.00 -4.58
N GLY A 117 12.32 23.70 -3.74
CA GLY A 117 11.44 24.69 -3.12
C GLY A 117 12.21 25.70 -2.24
N LEU A 118 13.15 25.23 -1.43
CA LEU A 118 13.98 26.10 -0.58
C LEU A 118 14.88 27.04 -1.39
N ILE A 119 15.50 26.52 -2.46
CA ILE A 119 16.33 27.33 -3.36
C ILE A 119 15.49 28.43 -4.03
N LEU A 120 14.31 28.07 -4.54
CA LEU A 120 13.40 29.02 -5.18
C LEU A 120 12.90 30.08 -4.19
N ALA A 121 12.56 29.69 -2.95
CA ALA A 121 12.13 30.61 -1.91
C ALA A 121 13.22 31.62 -1.54
N ALA A 122 14.49 31.17 -1.43
CA ALA A 122 15.62 32.05 -1.16
C ALA A 122 15.82 33.08 -2.29
N ILE A 123 15.75 32.65 -3.55
CA ILE A 123 15.87 33.54 -4.72
C ILE A 123 14.71 34.55 -4.77
N GLY A 124 13.48 34.09 -4.57
CA GLY A 124 12.29 34.95 -4.56
C GLY A 124 12.34 35.99 -3.44
N GLY A 125 12.71 35.59 -2.22
CA GLY A 125 12.89 36.50 -1.09
C GLY A 125 13.94 37.57 -1.35
N ALA A 126 15.06 37.20 -1.97
CA ALA A 126 16.11 38.16 -2.35
C ALA A 126 15.61 39.19 -3.37
N ILE A 127 14.89 38.78 -4.42
CA ILE A 127 14.35 39.70 -5.44
C ILE A 127 13.34 40.67 -4.83
N LEU A 128 12.43 40.18 -3.97
CA LEU A 128 11.44 41.02 -3.29
C LEU A 128 12.08 42.06 -2.36
N SER A 129 13.24 41.73 -1.76
CA SER A 129 13.99 42.65 -0.90
C SER A 129 14.83 43.69 -1.67
N ALA A 130 15.04 43.51 -2.98
CA ALA A 130 15.82 44.43 -3.79
C ALA A 130 14.97 45.62 -4.25
N PRO A 131 15.48 46.87 -4.19
CA PRO A 131 14.70 48.08 -4.48
C PRO A 131 14.47 48.34 -5.99
N ILE A 132 14.46 47.31 -6.84
CA ILE A 132 14.34 47.45 -8.30
C ILE A 132 12.91 47.17 -8.78
N SER A 133 12.28 48.23 -9.33
CA SER A 133 10.95 48.23 -9.94
C SER A 133 10.93 47.39 -11.23
N LEU A 134 10.74 46.07 -11.09
CA LEU A 134 10.54 45.14 -12.19
C LEU A 134 9.23 45.47 -12.95
N SER A 135 9.21 45.23 -14.26
CA SER A 135 8.02 45.50 -15.08
C SER A 135 6.82 44.66 -14.61
N ALA A 136 5.60 45.19 -14.79
CA ALA A 136 4.36 44.59 -14.28
C ALA A 136 4.15 43.12 -14.74
N GLY A 137 4.70 42.73 -15.89
CA GLY A 137 4.66 41.35 -16.37
C GLY A 137 5.45 40.38 -15.48
N VAL A 138 6.60 40.81 -14.96
CA VAL A 138 7.45 39.97 -14.09
C VAL A 138 6.81 39.81 -12.72
N ILE A 139 6.20 40.87 -12.17
CA ILE A 139 5.49 40.83 -10.88
C ILE A 139 4.29 39.88 -10.96
N THR A 140 3.53 39.94 -12.06
CA THR A 140 2.36 39.08 -12.27
C THR A 140 2.78 37.60 -12.35
N ALA A 141 3.83 37.30 -13.11
CA ALA A 141 4.38 35.95 -13.19
C ALA A 141 4.91 35.45 -11.82
N ALA A 142 5.62 36.30 -11.09
CA ALA A 142 6.10 35.98 -9.75
C ALA A 142 4.96 35.74 -8.74
N GLY A 143 3.86 36.49 -8.84
CA GLY A 143 2.67 36.32 -8.01
C GLY A 143 2.05 34.93 -8.16
N TYR A 144 1.84 34.47 -9.41
CA TYR A 144 1.30 33.12 -9.66
C TYR A 144 2.23 32.02 -9.18
N LEU A 145 3.54 32.16 -9.38
CA LEU A 145 4.53 31.21 -8.88
C LEU A 145 4.52 31.13 -7.34
N THR A 146 4.36 32.27 -6.67
CA THR A 146 4.32 32.34 -5.20
C THR A 146 3.08 31.64 -4.64
N VAL A 147 1.91 31.84 -5.24
CA VAL A 147 0.67 31.15 -4.83
C VAL A 147 0.76 29.65 -5.06
N GLY A 148 1.30 29.22 -6.21
CA GLY A 148 1.53 27.80 -6.47
C GLY A 148 2.49 27.17 -5.46
N ALA A 149 3.59 27.86 -5.14
CA ALA A 149 4.58 27.38 -4.18
C ALA A 149 4.04 27.27 -2.74
N SER A 150 3.18 28.20 -2.29
CA SER A 150 2.63 28.16 -0.93
C SER A 150 1.68 26.99 -0.72
N VAL A 151 0.80 26.72 -1.71
CA VAL A 151 -0.09 25.55 -1.69
C VAL A 151 0.73 24.26 -1.68
N LEU A 152 1.75 24.16 -2.54
CA LEU A 152 2.65 23.01 -2.57
C LEU A 152 3.39 22.81 -1.24
N SER A 153 3.85 23.88 -0.60
CA SER A 153 4.56 23.84 0.69
C SER A 153 3.65 23.34 1.81
N ALA A 154 2.42 23.85 1.90
CA ALA A 154 1.45 23.40 2.89
C ALA A 154 1.12 21.91 2.72
N VAL A 155 0.94 21.45 1.48
CA VAL A 155 0.74 20.01 1.19
C VAL A 155 1.99 19.20 1.54
N SER A 156 3.19 19.74 1.35
CA SER A 156 4.44 19.05 1.68
C SER A 156 4.71 18.96 3.19
N GLN A 157 4.20 19.87 4.02
CA GLN A 157 4.37 19.82 5.47
C GLN A 157 3.43 18.82 6.15
N VAL A 158 2.31 18.46 5.49
CA VAL A 158 1.46 17.34 5.91
C VAL A 158 2.15 15.98 5.67
N ALA A 159 3.20 15.95 4.86
CA ALA A 159 4.12 14.81 4.80
C ALA A 159 5.10 14.88 5.97
N VAL A 160 5.00 13.92 6.90
CA VAL A 160 5.76 13.86 8.16
C VAL A 160 7.27 14.10 7.93
N GLU A 161 7.80 15.12 8.60
CA GLU A 161 9.23 15.44 8.65
C GLU A 161 9.92 14.57 9.71
N GLN A 162 10.95 13.82 9.33
CA GLN A 162 11.90 13.27 10.30
C GLN A 162 13.07 14.25 10.40
N GLU A 163 13.27 14.82 11.58
CA GLU A 163 14.49 15.55 11.95
C GLU A 163 15.70 14.64 11.71
N GLU A 164 16.49 14.97 10.70
CA GLU A 164 17.77 14.31 10.41
C GLU A 164 18.84 15.00 11.28
N ASN A 165 19.24 14.32 12.35
CA ASN A 165 20.39 14.69 13.19
C ASN A 165 21.61 14.97 12.29
N PRO A 166 22.23 16.17 12.34
CA PRO A 166 23.31 16.50 11.43
C PRO A 166 24.49 15.53 11.58
N PRO A 167 25.10 15.08 10.46
CA PRO A 167 26.34 14.31 10.51
C PRO A 167 27.41 15.10 11.24
N GLN A 168 28.08 14.47 12.20
CA GLN A 168 29.25 15.04 12.85
C GLN A 168 30.36 15.24 11.82
N GLU A 169 30.74 16.49 11.63
CA GLU A 169 31.92 16.90 10.88
C GLU A 169 33.16 16.43 11.65
N GLU A 170 33.78 15.32 11.22
CA GLU A 170 35.15 14.98 11.64
C GLU A 170 36.11 16.04 11.07
N MET A 171 36.34 17.06 11.88
CA MET A 171 37.32 18.09 11.64
C MET A 171 38.72 17.49 11.84
N ASN A 172 39.38 17.17 10.72
CA ASN A 172 40.79 16.82 10.70
C ASN A 172 41.59 17.95 11.38
N HIS A 173 42.38 17.58 12.39
CA HIS A 173 43.41 18.43 12.94
C HIS A 173 44.75 17.74 12.71
N ASN A 174 45.35 18.02 11.55
CA ASN A 174 46.76 17.77 11.34
C ASN A 174 47.55 18.95 11.95
N SER A 175 48.15 18.73 13.12
CA SER A 175 49.04 19.69 13.76
C SER A 175 50.45 19.10 13.84
N HIS A 176 51.35 19.69 13.04
CA HIS A 176 52.78 19.95 13.29
C HIS A 176 53.68 18.78 13.76
N ALA A 177 54.55 18.25 12.90
CA ALA A 177 55.90 18.75 12.59
C ALA A 177 56.94 18.52 13.72
N SER A 178 57.87 17.60 13.41
CA SER A 178 59.32 17.47 13.69
C SER A 178 60.03 18.49 14.61
N PRO A 179 61.20 18.15 15.21
CA PRO A 179 62.20 17.18 14.75
C PRO A 179 62.59 16.05 15.71
#